data_AF-A0A1V1V0V2-F1
#
_entry.id   AF-A0A1V1V0V2-F1
#
_cell.length_a   1.000
_cell.length_b   1.000
_cell.length_c   1.000
_cell.angle_alpha   90.00
_cell.angle_beta   90.00
_cell.angle_gamma   90.00
#
_symmetry.space_group_name_H-M   'P 1'
#
loop_
_entity.id
_entity.type
_entity.pdbx_description
1 polymer ?
#
loop_
_entity_poly.entity_id
_entity_poly.type
_entity_poly.pdbx_seq_one_letter_code
_entity_poly.pdbx_strand_id
1 'polypeptide(L)'
;MLSLTDRDAVTAALTDPTLDPTLRALIGLRVWQVDTDRRRPLGETLQIIVVQPGDQPETVHDAVGFPICWDQADQPGWEWFNDHHSYFELAYVLTDDFGLLVFVADHPDTNDTLHFNCLGFADRSKTTDAD
;
A
#
# COMPACT_ATOMS: atom_id res chain seq x y z
N MET A 1 -6.96 -3.58 -8.45
CA MET A 1 -6.80 -2.64 -7.31
C MET A 1 -7.77 -2.99 -6.21
N LEU A 2 -7.31 -2.95 -4.96
CA LEU A 2 -8.15 -3.13 -3.76
C LEU A 2 -8.15 -1.83 -2.95
N SER A 3 -9.32 -1.37 -2.49
CA SER A 3 -9.48 -0.20 -1.63
C SER A 3 -10.28 -0.59 -0.39
N LEU A 4 -9.71 -0.36 0.79
CA LEU A 4 -10.28 -0.72 2.08
C LEU A 4 -10.48 0.55 2.92
N THR A 5 -11.72 0.98 3.01
CA THR A 5 -12.13 2.23 3.68
C THR A 5 -13.00 1.98 4.92
N ASP A 6 -13.40 0.74 5.18
CA ASP A 6 -14.20 0.37 6.34
C ASP A 6 -13.87 -1.05 6.85
N ARG A 7 -14.43 -1.39 8.00
CA ARG A 7 -14.17 -2.67 8.68
C ARG A 7 -14.78 -3.87 7.94
N ASP A 8 -15.83 -3.66 7.15
CA ASP A 8 -16.46 -4.74 6.39
C ASP A 8 -15.59 -5.12 5.19
N ALA A 9 -15.06 -4.12 4.48
CA ALA A 9 -14.08 -4.30 3.41
C ALA A 9 -12.81 -4.99 3.93
N VAL A 10 -12.30 -4.58 5.10
CA VAL A 10 -11.18 -5.26 5.75
C VAL A 10 -11.53 -6.71 6.08
N THR A 11 -12.69 -6.96 6.68
CA THR A 11 -13.11 -8.32 7.04
C THR A 11 -13.24 -9.20 5.80
N ALA A 12 -13.78 -8.68 4.70
CA ALA A 12 -13.85 -9.38 3.42
C ALA A 12 -12.44 -9.73 2.91
N ALA A 13 -11.50 -8.78 2.90
CA ALA A 13 -10.12 -9.04 2.49
C ALA A 13 -9.41 -10.07 3.40
N LEU A 14 -9.64 -10.01 4.72
CA LEU A 14 -9.05 -10.95 5.69
C LEU A 14 -9.65 -12.35 5.64
N THR A 15 -10.81 -12.52 5.03
CA THR A 15 -11.48 -13.82 4.89
C THR A 15 -11.43 -14.36 3.47
N ASP A 16 -10.97 -13.57 2.51
CA ASP A 16 -10.76 -14.00 1.13
C ASP A 16 -9.59 -15.01 1.04
N PRO A 17 -9.86 -16.28 0.66
CA PRO A 17 -8.81 -17.28 0.51
C PRO A 17 -7.96 -17.08 -0.75
N THR A 18 -8.39 -16.26 -1.70
CA THR A 18 -7.71 -16.01 -2.96
C THR A 18 -6.74 -14.83 -2.88
N LEU A 19 -6.87 -13.98 -1.85
CA LEU A 19 -5.95 -12.90 -1.57
C LEU A 19 -4.59 -13.45 -1.13
N ASP A 20 -3.51 -12.82 -1.61
CA ASP A 20 -2.15 -13.17 -1.22
C ASP A 20 -2.01 -13.23 0.32
N PRO A 21 -1.46 -14.32 0.88
CA PRO A 21 -1.41 -14.53 2.31
C PRO A 21 -0.50 -13.52 3.03
N THR A 22 0.56 -13.03 2.37
CA THR A 22 1.43 -11.99 2.92
C THR A 22 0.67 -10.67 2.97
N LEU A 23 0.01 -10.28 1.88
CA LEU A 23 -0.83 -9.08 1.84
C LEU A 23 -1.92 -9.12 2.92
N ARG A 24 -2.58 -10.26 3.07
CA ARG A 24 -3.62 -10.46 4.10
C ARG A 24 -3.06 -10.28 5.51
N ALA A 25 -1.85 -10.79 5.78
CA ALA A 25 -1.17 -10.59 7.05
C ALA A 25 -0.81 -9.12 7.29
N LEU A 26 -0.32 -8.41 6.26
CA LEU A 26 0.02 -6.98 6.33
C LEU A 26 -1.21 -6.11 6.62
N ILE A 27 -2.32 -6.34 5.91
CA ILE A 27 -3.60 -5.67 6.17
C ILE A 27 -4.03 -5.89 7.62
N GLY A 28 -4.02 -7.15 8.08
CA GLY A 28 -4.41 -7.51 9.43
C GLY A 28 -3.54 -6.83 10.49
N LEU A 29 -2.22 -6.81 10.28
CA LEU A 29 -1.27 -6.16 11.17
C LEU A 29 -1.55 -4.65 11.30
N ARG A 30 -1.73 -3.95 10.17
CA ARG A 30 -1.94 -2.49 10.18
C ARG A 30 -3.26 -2.09 10.78
N VAL A 31 -4.33 -2.80 10.45
CA VAL A 31 -5.63 -2.54 11.08
C VAL A 31 -5.56 -2.82 12.59
N TRP A 32 -4.90 -3.90 13.03
CA TRP A 32 -4.72 -4.17 14.46
C TRP A 32 -3.95 -3.04 15.20
N GLN A 33 -2.98 -2.40 14.53
CA GLN A 33 -2.20 -1.32 15.13
C GLN A 33 -2.98 0.00 15.26
N VAL A 34 -3.84 0.33 14.30
CA VAL A 34 -4.50 1.65 14.25
C VAL A 34 -5.96 1.65 14.69
N ASP A 35 -6.68 0.54 14.52
CA ASP A 35 -8.12 0.43 14.82
C ASP A 35 -8.38 0.19 16.31
N THR A 36 -7.88 1.11 17.13
CA THR A 36 -7.91 1.02 18.60
C THR A 36 -9.20 1.57 19.20
N ASP A 37 -9.84 2.56 18.56
CA ASP A 37 -11.16 3.07 18.95
C ASP A 37 -12.26 2.57 18.01
N ARG A 38 -12.95 1.51 18.44
CA ARG A 38 -14.05 0.90 17.68
C ARG A 38 -15.30 1.76 17.55
N ARG A 39 -15.39 2.89 18.26
CA ARG A 39 -16.53 3.82 18.15
C ARG A 39 -16.39 4.73 16.94
N ARG A 40 -15.16 5.02 16.52
CA ARG A 40 -14.86 5.81 15.33
C ARG A 40 -14.93 4.92 14.08
N PRO A 41 -15.48 5.39 12.95
CA PRO A 41 -15.36 4.67 11.67
C PRO A 41 -13.90 4.49 11.27
N LEU A 42 -13.52 3.30 10.77
CA LEU A 42 -12.14 3.05 10.34
C LEU A 42 -11.68 4.03 9.26
N GLY A 43 -12.54 4.35 8.29
CA GLY A 43 -12.24 5.28 7.20
C GLY A 43 -12.03 6.73 7.64
N GLU A 44 -12.26 7.07 8.91
CA GLU A 44 -11.82 8.37 9.45
C GLU A 44 -10.39 8.34 10.01
N THR A 45 -9.80 7.16 10.18
CA THR A 45 -8.46 6.96 10.77
C THR A 45 -7.47 6.38 9.77
N LEU A 46 -7.90 5.42 8.96
CA LEU A 46 -7.05 4.72 8.02
C LEU A 46 -7.81 4.36 6.74
N GLN A 47 -7.16 4.61 5.61
CA GLN A 47 -7.48 4.01 4.33
C GLN A 47 -6.32 3.12 3.88
N ILE A 48 -6.61 1.93 3.38
CA ILE A 48 -5.61 1.04 2.77
C ILE A 48 -5.94 0.89 1.28
N ILE A 49 -4.96 1.17 0.42
CA ILE A 49 -4.99 0.90 -1.01
C ILE A 49 -3.97 -0.19 -1.33
N VAL A 50 -4.34 -1.13 -2.19
CA VAL A 50 -3.41 -2.12 -2.76
C VAL A 50 -3.34 -1.93 -4.27
N VAL A 51 -2.14 -1.58 -4.73
CA VAL A 51 -1.78 -1.52 -6.15
C VAL A 51 -1.35 -2.92 -6.57
N GLN A 52 -2.10 -3.51 -7.50
CA GLN A 52 -1.88 -4.84 -8.03
C GLN A 52 -1.23 -4.77 -9.42
N PRO A 53 -0.61 -5.88 -9.86
CA PRO A 53 -0.09 -6.00 -11.22
C PRO A 53 -1.20 -5.71 -12.26
N GLY A 54 -0.90 -4.87 -13.25
CA GLY A 54 -1.83 -4.48 -14.31
C GLY A 54 -2.81 -3.35 -13.97
N ASP A 55 -2.80 -2.83 -12.74
CA ASP A 55 -3.62 -1.66 -12.38
C ASP A 55 -3.21 -0.43 -13.21
N GLN A 56 -4.21 0.28 -13.74
CA GLN A 56 -3.97 1.47 -14.56
C GLN A 56 -3.64 2.68 -13.67
N PRO A 57 -2.71 3.56 -14.09
CA PRO A 57 -2.31 4.75 -13.33
C PRO A 57 -3.50 5.59 -12.86
N GLU A 58 -4.47 5.84 -13.73
CA GLU A 58 -5.66 6.66 -13.43
C GLU A 58 -6.49 6.04 -12.31
N THR A 59 -6.63 4.71 -12.31
CA THR A 59 -7.35 3.99 -11.26
C THR A 59 -6.64 4.11 -9.92
N VAL A 60 -5.30 4.03 -9.92
CA VAL A 60 -4.48 4.22 -8.71
C VAL A 60 -4.61 5.65 -8.19
N HIS A 61 -4.54 6.65 -9.07
CA HIS A 61 -4.62 8.06 -8.70
C HIS A 61 -5.99 8.42 -8.15
N ASP A 62 -7.06 7.90 -8.75
CA ASP A 62 -8.43 8.11 -8.27
C ASP A 62 -8.63 7.52 -6.87
N ALA A 63 -8.02 6.37 -6.57
CA ALA A 63 -8.11 5.74 -5.24
C ALA A 63 -7.25 6.45 -4.18
N VAL A 64 -6.05 6.88 -4.55
CA VAL A 64 -5.10 7.55 -3.65
C VAL A 64 -5.47 9.03 -3.44
N GLY A 65 -6.07 9.67 -4.44
CA GLY A 65 -6.47 11.08 -4.44
C GLY A 65 -5.40 12.04 -5.00
N PHE A 66 -4.24 11.53 -5.44
CA PHE A 66 -3.13 12.30 -6.01
C PHE A 66 -2.23 11.43 -6.89
N PRO A 67 -1.45 12.02 -7.81
CA PRO A 67 -0.69 11.25 -8.80
C PRO A 67 0.61 10.67 -8.25
N ILE A 68 0.64 9.34 -8.06
CA ILE A 68 1.83 8.61 -7.55
C ILE A 68 2.56 7.77 -8.60
N CYS A 69 2.01 7.66 -9.82
CA CYS A 69 2.54 6.78 -10.89
C CYS A 69 3.24 7.55 -12.03
N TRP A 70 3.59 8.82 -11.82
CA TRP A 70 4.23 9.67 -12.83
C TRP A 70 5.70 9.91 -12.52
N ASP A 71 6.50 10.19 -13.55
CA ASP A 71 7.97 10.33 -13.45
C ASP A 71 8.41 11.46 -12.52
N GLN A 72 7.58 12.50 -12.45
CA GLN A 72 7.66 13.57 -11.45
C GLN A 72 6.42 13.50 -10.58
N ALA A 73 6.15 12.37 -9.90
CA ALA A 73 5.06 12.31 -8.93
C ALA A 73 5.21 13.49 -7.96
N ASP A 74 4.47 14.56 -8.26
CA ASP A 74 4.48 15.78 -7.48
C ASP A 74 3.89 15.37 -6.14
N GLN A 75 4.68 15.62 -5.11
CA GLN A 75 4.38 15.46 -3.70
C GLN A 75 2.88 15.38 -3.34
N PRO A 76 2.52 14.52 -2.38
CA PRO A 76 3.35 14.22 -1.20
C PRO A 76 4.32 13.06 -1.40
N GLY A 77 5.55 13.23 -0.91
CA GLY A 77 6.42 12.10 -0.62
C GLY A 77 5.85 11.32 0.57
N TRP A 78 5.99 10.00 0.57
CA TRP A 78 5.57 9.19 1.72
C TRP A 78 6.40 9.55 2.96
N GLU A 79 5.77 9.59 4.14
CA GLU A 79 6.45 9.85 5.41
C GLU A 79 7.19 8.61 5.92
N TRP A 80 6.73 7.41 5.50
CA TRP A 80 7.36 6.16 5.87
C TRP A 80 7.28 5.14 4.74
N PHE A 81 8.35 4.36 4.61
CA PHE A 81 8.52 3.31 3.61
C PHE A 81 8.98 2.03 4.29
N ASN A 82 8.47 0.89 3.83
CA ASN A 82 9.04 -0.40 4.18
C ASN A 82 8.91 -1.41 3.05
N ASP A 83 9.93 -2.25 2.95
CA ASP A 83 9.99 -3.33 1.98
C ASP A 83 9.68 -4.66 2.69
N HIS A 84 8.57 -5.28 2.29
CA HIS A 84 8.14 -6.60 2.79
C HIS A 84 8.47 -7.72 1.79
N HIS A 85 9.44 -7.49 0.90
CA HIS A 85 9.88 -8.36 -0.19
C HIS A 85 8.85 -8.56 -1.30
N SER A 86 7.60 -8.96 -1.02
CA SER A 86 6.56 -9.14 -2.05
C SER A 86 5.65 -7.92 -2.20
N TYR A 87 5.70 -7.01 -1.22
CA TYR A 87 4.98 -5.74 -1.24
C TYR A 87 5.85 -4.63 -0.66
N PHE A 88 5.79 -3.45 -1.27
CA PHE A 88 6.25 -2.22 -0.64
C PHE A 88 5.08 -1.58 0.10
N GLU A 89 5.38 -0.95 1.23
CA GLU A 89 4.40 -0.20 2.01
C GLU A 89 4.81 1.27 2.04
N LEU A 90 3.92 2.12 1.54
CA LEU A 90 4.04 3.56 1.59
C LEU A 90 3.01 4.07 2.59
N ALA A 91 3.44 4.87 3.55
CA ALA A 91 2.54 5.58 4.45
C ALA A 91 2.50 7.06 4.09
N TYR A 92 1.28 7.56 3.94
CA TYR A 92 0.94 8.96 3.76
C TYR A 92 0.19 9.46 5.00
N VAL A 93 0.69 10.48 5.68
CA VAL A 93 0.01 11.13 6.82
C VAL A 93 -0.67 12.38 6.30
N LEU A 94 -1.95 12.28 5.93
CA LEU A 94 -2.65 13.40 5.30
C LEU A 94 -3.15 14.43 6.33
N THR A 95 -3.49 13.98 7.54
CA THR A 95 -3.83 14.83 8.68
C THR A 95 -3.36 14.15 9.97
N ASP A 96 -3.36 14.88 11.10
CA ASP A 96 -2.94 14.36 12.41
C ASP A 96 -3.68 13.05 12.81
N ASP A 97 -4.91 12.87 12.33
CA ASP A 97 -5.80 11.78 12.71
C ASP A 97 -6.14 10.82 11.56
N PHE A 98 -5.52 10.97 10.39
CA PHE A 98 -5.80 10.16 9.20
C PHE A 98 -4.53 9.76 8.44
N GLY A 99 -4.31 8.45 8.34
CA GLY A 99 -3.28 7.83 7.52
C GLY A 99 -3.83 7.16 6.27
N LEU A 100 -3.07 7.19 5.20
CA LEU A 100 -3.26 6.39 4.00
C LEU A 100 -2.08 5.43 3.85
N LEU A 101 -2.35 4.13 3.80
CA LEU A 101 -1.36 3.11 3.50
C LEU A 101 -1.55 2.61 2.08
N VAL A 102 -0.48 2.60 1.29
CA VAL A 102 -0.46 2.05 -0.06
C VAL A 102 0.47 0.85 -0.08
N PHE A 103 -0.09 -0.34 -0.28
CA PHE A 103 0.67 -1.55 -0.55
C PHE A 103 0.86 -1.70 -2.06
N VAL A 104 2.11 -1.68 -2.51
CA VAL A 104 2.47 -1.81 -3.92
C VAL A 104 3.05 -3.21 -4.14
N ALA A 105 2.44 -4.01 -5.01
CA ALA A 105 2.98 -5.32 -5.36
C ALA A 105 4.36 -5.20 -6.00
N ASP A 106 5.33 -5.94 -5.49
CA ASP A 106 6.65 -6.07 -6.11
C ASP A 106 6.59 -7.08 -7.27
N HIS A 107 6.16 -6.61 -8.44
CA HIS A 107 5.90 -7.44 -9.60
C HIS A 107 6.23 -6.66 -10.88
N PRO A 108 6.79 -7.29 -11.93
CA PRO A 108 7.15 -6.61 -13.18
C PRO A 108 5.97 -5.97 -13.93
N ASP A 109 4.75 -6.44 -13.71
CA ASP A 109 3.54 -5.83 -14.30
C ASP A 109 2.90 -4.75 -13.41
N THR A 110 3.50 -4.42 -12.26
CA THR A 110 3.13 -3.22 -11.51
C THR A 110 3.59 -2.00 -12.29
N ASN A 111 2.87 -0.88 -12.22
CA ASN A 111 3.24 0.36 -12.90
C ASN A 111 4.76 0.68 -12.76
N ASP A 112 5.44 0.75 -13.90
CA ASP A 112 6.90 0.83 -13.98
C ASP A 112 7.50 1.96 -13.14
N THR A 113 6.94 3.17 -13.22
CA THR A 113 7.45 4.33 -12.49
C THR A 113 7.29 4.18 -10.98
N LEU A 114 6.10 3.76 -10.53
CA LEU A 114 5.85 3.51 -9.11
C LEU A 114 6.73 2.38 -8.57
N HIS A 115 6.88 1.29 -9.34
CA HIS A 115 7.72 0.15 -8.98
C HIS A 115 9.20 0.54 -8.92
N PHE A 116 9.70 1.26 -9.92
CA PHE A 116 11.05 1.81 -9.96
C PHE A 116 11.34 2.70 -8.75
N ASN A 117 10.41 3.59 -8.39
CA ASN A 117 10.54 4.44 -7.22
C ASN A 117 10.62 3.62 -5.92
N CYS A 118 9.79 2.59 -5.76
CA CYS A 118 9.85 1.72 -4.58
C CYS A 118 11.18 0.96 -4.50
N LEU A 119 11.66 0.39 -5.61
CA LEU A 119 12.94 -0.30 -5.68
C LEU A 119 14.12 0.63 -5.38
N GLY A 120 14.04 1.90 -5.76
CA GLY A 120 15.05 2.91 -5.46
C GLY A 120 15.23 3.18 -3.95
N PHE A 121 14.22 2.90 -3.13
CA PHE A 121 14.23 3.07 -1.67
C PHE A 121 14.32 1.74 -0.90
N ALA A 122 14.07 0.61 -1.57
CA ALA A 122 14.17 -0.71 -0.96
C ALA A 122 15.60 -0.99 -0.48
N ASP A 123 15.78 -1.25 0.81
CA ASP A 123 17.07 -1.65 1.40
C ASP A 123 17.32 -3.15 1.18
N ARG A 124 17.33 -3.56 -0.09
CA ARG A 124 17.70 -4.92 -0.47
C ARG A 124 19.20 -4.96 -0.65
N SER A 125 19.86 -5.76 0.17
CA SER A 125 21.24 -6.17 -0.13
C SER A 125 21.24 -6.74 -1.55
N LYS A 126 22.05 -6.17 -2.44
CA LYS A 126 22.31 -6.79 -3.74
C LYS A 126 22.79 -8.19 -3.43
N THR A 127 21.99 -9.21 -3.71
CA THR A 127 22.44 -10.58 -3.63
C THR A 127 23.64 -10.66 -4.55
N THR A 128 24.84 -10.71 -3.98
CA THR A 128 26.04 -11.02 -4.75
C THR A 128 25.79 -12.45 -5.21
N ASP A 129 25.47 -12.62 -6.49
CA ASP A 129 25.48 -13.93 -7.12
C ASP A 129 26.84 -14.55 -6.81
N ALA A 130 26.84 -15.56 -5.96
CA ALA A 130 28.01 -16.40 -5.73
C ALA A 130 28.04 -17.39 -6.90
N ASP A 131 29.13 -17.30 -7.66
CA ASP A 131 29.53 -18.16 -8.79
C ASP A 131 29.28 -19.67 -8.59
#